data_AF-A0AA42T9S6-F1
#
_entry.id   AF-A0AA42T9S6-F1
#
_cell.length_a   1.000
_cell.length_b   1.000
_cell.length_c   1.000
_cell.angle_alpha   90.00
_cell.angle_beta   90.00
_cell.angle_gamma   90.00
#
_symmetry.space_group_name_H-M   'P 1'
#
loop_
_entity.id
_entity.type
_entity.pdbx_description
1 polymer ?
#
loop_
_entity_poly.entity_id
_entity_poly.type
_entity_poly.pdbx_seq_one_letter_code
_entity_poly.pdbx_strand_id
1 'polypeptide(L)' 'MKQKPISSQTSQRLHQHPTAADLQASTLEIIKANLIDSLKLLPVLMVIFMLWVALTFVVYGMFGG' A
#
# COMPACT_ATOMS: atom_id res chain seq x y z
N MET A 1 -37.50 -34.60 21.57
CA MET A 1 -37.30 -33.75 20.37
C MET A 1 -36.10 -34.30 19.60
N LYS A 2 -36.21 -34.55 18.29
CA LYS A 2 -35.07 -35.03 17.48
C LYS A 2 -34.29 -33.82 16.94
N GLN A 3 -33.03 -33.69 17.34
CA GLN A 3 -32.14 -32.62 16.88
C GLN A 3 -31.66 -32.94 15.47
N LYS A 4 -31.93 -32.05 14.51
CA LYS A 4 -31.38 -32.18 13.15
C LYS A 4 -29.91 -31.75 13.19
N PRO A 5 -28.97 -32.51 12.59
CA PRO A 5 -27.58 -32.08 12.53
C PRO A 5 -27.47 -30.82 11.68
N ILE A 6 -26.90 -29.76 12.24
CA ILE A 6 -26.52 -28.54 11.52
C ILE A 6 -25.05 -28.71 11.14
N SER A 7 -24.78 -28.67 9.84
CA SER A 7 -23.40 -28.66 9.33
C SER A 7 -22.70 -27.38 9.78
N SER A 8 -21.44 -27.48 10.20
CA SER A 8 -20.66 -26.33 10.62
C SER A 8 -20.58 -25.30 9.48
N GLN A 9 -20.98 -24.06 9.77
CA GLN A 9 -20.84 -22.94 8.83
C GLN A 9 -19.48 -22.24 8.95
N THR A 10 -18.63 -22.64 9.89
CA THR A 10 -17.26 -22.15 9.94
C THR A 10 -16.52 -22.66 8.71
N SER A 11 -16.06 -21.75 7.85
CA SER A 11 -15.28 -22.11 6.67
C SER A 11 -14.06 -22.91 7.11
N GLN A 12 -13.72 -23.98 6.38
CA GLN A 12 -12.55 -24.83 6.66
C GLN A 12 -11.26 -24.04 6.95
N ARG A 13 -11.12 -22.83 6.38
CA ARG A 13 -10.01 -21.89 6.65
C ARG A 13 -9.82 -21.52 8.11
N LEU A 14 -10.86 -21.46 8.94
CA LEU A 14 -10.74 -21.00 10.33
C LEU A 14 -9.91 -21.95 11.20
N HIS A 15 -9.88 -23.24 10.84
CA HIS A 15 -9.10 -24.27 11.53
C HIS A 15 -7.84 -24.68 10.75
N GLN A 16 -7.57 -24.02 9.63
CA GLN A 16 -6.42 -24.30 8.80
C GLN A 16 -5.23 -23.52 9.34
N HIS A 17 -4.25 -24.23 9.90
CA HIS A 17 -2.97 -23.61 10.27
C HIS A 17 -2.32 -23.06 9.00
N PRO A 18 -1.74 -21.84 9.03
CA PRO A 18 -1.04 -21.31 7.88
C PRO A 18 0.04 -22.30 7.43
N THR A 19 0.08 -22.55 6.13
CA THR A 19 1.07 -23.41 5.49
C THR A 19 2.38 -22.65 5.35
N ALA A 20 3.52 -23.34 5.19
CA ALA A 20 4.80 -22.67 4.97
C ALA A 20 4.76 -21.71 3.76
N ALA A 21 3.98 -22.05 2.72
CA ALA A 21 3.74 -21.19 1.57
C ALA A 21 2.98 -19.90 1.89
N ASP A 22 2.03 -19.95 2.85
CA ASP A 22 1.27 -18.77 3.29
C ASP A 22 2.14 -17.79 4.10
N LEU A 23 3.21 -18.32 4.71
CA LEU A 23 4.19 -17.54 5.48
C LEU A 23 5.36 -17.07 4.62
N GLN A 24 5.54 -17.66 3.43
CA GLN A 24 6.65 -17.34 2.54
C GLN A 24 6.25 -16.19 1.61
N ALA A 25 6.41 -14.97 2.10
CA ALA A 25 6.27 -13.80 1.25
C ALA A 25 7.38 -13.80 0.18
N SER A 26 6.97 -13.81 -1.09
CA SER A 26 7.92 -13.74 -2.20
C SER A 26 8.61 -12.37 -2.21
N THR A 27 9.93 -12.35 -2.10
CA THR A 27 10.73 -11.11 -2.15
C THR A 27 10.43 -10.30 -3.41
N LEU A 28 10.19 -10.97 -4.54
CA LEU A 28 9.85 -10.30 -5.80
C LEU A 28 8.47 -9.63 -5.75
N GLU A 29 7.49 -10.27 -5.11
CA GLU A 29 6.16 -9.69 -4.95
C GLU A 29 6.19 -8.49 -4.00
N ILE A 30 6.98 -8.58 -2.92
CA ILE A 30 7.21 -7.46 -2.01
C ILE A 30 7.83 -6.28 -2.77
N ILE A 31 8.90 -6.52 -3.54
CA ILE A 31 9.58 -5.47 -4.31
C ILE A 31 8.61 -4.86 -5.33
N LYS A 32 7.83 -5.69 -6.05
CA LYS A 32 6.85 -5.23 -7.02
C LYS A 32 5.77 -4.35 -6.38
N ALA A 33 5.22 -4.76 -5.24
CA ALA A 33 4.22 -3.99 -4.50
C ALA A 33 4.80 -2.64 -4.06
N ASN A 34 5.99 -2.63 -3.47
CA ASN A 34 6.67 -1.41 -3.03
C ASN A 34 6.98 -0.46 -4.19
N LEU A 35 7.36 -0.98 -5.35
CA LEU A 35 7.61 -0.16 -6.54
C LEU A 35 6.33 0.52 -7.03
N ILE A 36 5.23 -0.22 -7.12
CA ILE A 36 3.92 0.32 -7.52
C ILE A 36 3.47 1.40 -6.53
N ASP A 37 3.59 1.16 -5.24
CA ASP A 37 3.19 2.13 -4.22
C ASP A 37 4.09 3.38 -4.22
N SER A 38 5.40 3.22 -4.48
CA SER A 38 6.31 4.34 -4.64
C SER A 38 5.97 5.20 -5.86
N LEU A 39 5.56 4.60 -6.97
CA LEU A 39 5.13 5.34 -8.16
C LEU A 39 3.87 6.18 -7.91
N LYS A 40 2.98 5.75 -7.02
CA LYS A 40 1.80 6.54 -6.61
C LYS A 40 2.16 7.81 -5.84
N LEU A 41 3.36 7.87 -5.26
CA LEU A 41 3.86 9.07 -4.55
C LEU A 41 4.46 10.11 -5.50
N LEU A 42 4.79 9.73 -6.74
CA LEU A 42 5.42 10.62 -7.71
C LEU A 42 4.58 11.87 -8.02
N PRO A 43 3.24 11.81 -8.20
CA PRO A 43 2.43 13.02 -8.40
C PRO A 43 2.50 13.99 -7.22
N VAL A 44 2.49 13.48 -5.99
CA VAL A 44 2.59 14.32 -4.78
C VAL A 44 3.96 15.02 -4.72
N LEU A 45 5.03 14.27 -4.99
CA LEU A 45 6.38 14.83 -5.07
C LEU A 45 6.49 15.93 -6.14
N MET A 46 5.86 15.74 -7.31
CA MET A 46 5.85 16.73 -8.38
C MET A 46 5.12 18.01 -7.98
N VAL A 47 3.98 17.90 -7.29
CA VAL A 47 3.25 19.06 -6.77
C VAL A 47 4.09 19.82 -5.74
N ILE A 48 4.69 19.12 -4.79
CA ILE A 48 5.57 19.74 -3.77
C ILE A 48 6.74 20.47 -4.46
N PHE A 49 7.36 19.83 -5.45
CA PHE A 49 8.45 20.43 -6.22
C PHE A 49 8.00 21.68 -6.97
N MET A 50 6.85 21.65 -7.64
CA MET A 50 6.29 22.82 -8.33
C MET A 50 6.01 23.98 -7.37
N LEU A 51 5.42 23.69 -6.20
CA LEU A 51 5.16 24.70 -5.17
C LEU A 51 6.47 25.31 -4.66
N TRP A 52 7.50 24.48 -4.44
CA TRP A 52 8.81 24.94 -4.03
C TRP A 52 9.48 25.83 -5.09
N VAL A 53 9.42 25.45 -6.38
CA VAL A 53 9.92 26.28 -7.49
C VAL A 53 9.17 27.62 -7.56
N ALA A 54 7.83 27.58 -7.48
CA ALA A 54 7.01 28.79 -7.52
C ALA A 54 7.34 29.73 -6.34
N LEU A 55 7.48 29.18 -5.13
CA LEU A 55 7.88 29.95 -3.96
C LEU A 55 9.28 30.56 -4.14
N THR A 56 10.23 29.76 -4.63
CA THR A 56 11.60 30.22 -4.90
C THR A 56 11.60 31.38 -5.90
N PHE A 57 10.82 31.27 -6.98
CA PHE A 57 10.68 32.34 -7.97
C PHE A 57 10.08 33.61 -7.37
N VAL A 58 9.03 33.50 -6.54
CA VAL A 58 8.42 34.64 -5.85
C VAL A 58 9.44 35.32 -4.93
N VAL A 59 10.14 34.55 -4.09
CA VAL A 59 11.16 35.08 -3.16
C VAL A 59 12.27 35.76 -3.95
N TYR A 60 12.82 35.08 -4.96
CA TYR A 60 13.88 35.63 -5.80
C TYR A 60 13.48 36.95 -6.46
N GLY A 61 12.26 37.02 -7.03
CA GLY A 61 11.72 38.23 -7.63
C GLY A 61 11.49 39.36 -6.63
N MET A 62 11.11 39.06 -5.38
CA MET A 62 10.94 40.06 -4.33
C MET A 62 12.26 40.70 -3.88
N PHE A 63 13.36 39.95 -3.92
CA PHE A 63 14.67 40.42 -3.47
C PHE A 63 15.61 40.84 -4.61
N GLY A 64 15.05 41.10 -5.80
CA GLY A 64 15.77 41.74 -6.92
C GLY A 64 16.55 40.81 -7.84
N GLY A 65 16.60 39.53 -7.50
CA GLY A 65 17.41 38.53 -8.19
C GLY A 65 18.92 38.59 -7.91
#